data_AF-X1U9L1-F1
#
_entry.id   AF-X1U9L1-F1
#
_cell.length_a   1.000
_cell.length_b   1.000
_cell.length_c   1.000
_cell.angle_alpha   90.00
_cell.angle_beta   90.00
_cell.angle_gamma   90.00
#
_symmetry.space_group_name_H-M   'P 1'
#
loop_
_entity.id
_entity.type
_entity.pdbx_description
1 polymer ?
#
loop_
_entity_poly.entity_id
_entity_poly.type
_entity_poly.pdbx_seq_one_letter_code
_entity_poly.pdbx_strand_id
1 'polypeptide(L)'
;VVLLDQLARQLIEYGTNVVAIKLGDQGLYLRSHQTEKSNLSRIISPSQWNYRQLLSPCFTTEVKGTTGTGDATIAGFLAQFLDGGEPEKSIVLATAVGACCVEAIDATGGIRPLPEVISRINSGWERLSLSIPIDIWKYDYQYKIWKGPEDQVG
;
A
#
# COMPACT_ATOMS: atom_id res chain seq x y z
N VAL A 1 -16.26 -1.07 -0.92
CA VAL A 1 -15.31 -0.81 -2.03
C VAL A 1 -15.81 0.11 -3.14
N VAL A 2 -17.10 0.12 -3.50
CA VAL A 2 -17.61 0.92 -4.64
C VAL A 2 -17.22 2.41 -4.55
N LEU A 3 -17.41 3.06 -3.40
CA LEU A 3 -17.02 4.46 -3.20
C LEU A 3 -15.51 4.70 -3.38
N LEU A 4 -14.68 3.79 -2.87
CA LEU A 4 -13.23 3.88 -2.96
C LEU A 4 -12.74 3.75 -4.40
N ASP A 5 -13.33 2.81 -5.15
CA ASP A 5 -13.03 2.65 -6.56
C ASP A 5 -13.47 3.88 -7.38
N GLN A 6 -14.67 4.39 -7.14
CA GLN A 6 -15.18 5.61 -7.79
C GLN A 6 -14.27 6.82 -7.55
N LEU A 7 -13.85 7.05 -6.30
CA LEU A 7 -12.94 8.14 -5.95
C LEU A 7 -11.60 7.98 -6.67
N ALA A 8 -11.02 6.78 -6.66
CA ALA A 8 -9.74 6.53 -7.30
C ALA A 8 -9.82 6.71 -8.83
N ARG A 9 -10.93 6.28 -9.46
CA ARG A 9 -11.19 6.51 -10.88
C ARG A 9 -11.31 7.99 -11.20
N GLN A 10 -12.05 8.76 -10.40
CA GLN A 10 -12.18 10.20 -10.58
C GLN A 10 -10.81 10.91 -10.52
N LEU A 11 -9.94 10.51 -9.59
CA LEU A 11 -8.58 11.06 -9.49
C LEU A 11 -7.68 10.68 -10.69
N ILE A 12 -7.88 9.47 -11.25
CA ILE A 12 -7.22 9.04 -12.49
C ILE A 12 -7.74 9.86 -13.69
N GLU A 13 -9.05 10.09 -13.78
CA GLU A 13 -9.67 10.91 -14.82
C GLU A 13 -9.19 12.37 -14.78
N TYR A 14 -8.78 12.87 -13.60
CA TYR A 14 -8.12 14.16 -13.44
C TYR A 14 -6.64 14.18 -13.88
N GLY A 15 -6.09 13.04 -14.31
CA GLY A 15 -4.76 12.93 -14.91
C GLY A 15 -3.70 12.24 -14.05
N THR A 16 -4.06 11.70 -12.88
CA THR A 16 -3.11 10.97 -12.03
C THR A 16 -2.91 9.54 -12.52
N ASN A 17 -1.67 9.05 -12.66
CA ASN A 17 -1.42 7.68 -13.11
C ASN A 17 -1.49 6.63 -11.99
N VAL A 18 -1.17 7.00 -10.75
CA VAL A 18 -1.14 6.11 -9.57
C VAL A 18 -1.79 6.83 -8.39
N VAL A 19 -2.80 6.20 -7.80
CA VAL A 19 -3.56 6.72 -6.66
C VAL A 19 -3.41 5.74 -5.50
N ALA A 20 -2.83 6.20 -4.39
CA ALA A 20 -2.73 5.44 -3.15
C ALA A 20 -3.55 6.15 -2.05
N ILE A 21 -4.46 5.43 -1.41
CA ILE A 21 -5.40 5.98 -0.43
C ILE A 21 -5.26 5.22 0.89
N LYS A 22 -4.82 5.92 1.94
CA LYS A 22 -4.75 5.37 3.29
C LYS A 22 -6.17 5.24 3.86
N LEU A 23 -6.49 4.08 4.40
CA LEU A 23 -7.83 3.74 4.90
C LEU A 23 -7.87 3.57 6.44
N GLY A 24 -7.10 4.37 7.18
CA GLY A 24 -6.97 4.21 8.62
C GLY A 24 -6.39 2.84 8.98
N ASP A 25 -7.02 2.11 9.89
CA ASP A 25 -6.63 0.75 10.27
C ASP A 25 -6.93 -0.32 9.20
N GLN A 26 -7.77 0.00 8.20
CA GLN A 26 -8.11 -0.90 7.10
C GLN A 26 -7.00 -1.01 6.04
N GLY A 27 -5.86 -0.35 6.24
CA GLY A 27 -4.69 -0.51 5.38
C GLY A 27 -4.51 0.58 4.33
N LEU A 28 -4.05 0.18 3.14
CA LEU A 28 -3.75 1.05 2.01
C LEU A 28 -4.33 0.45 0.72
N TYR A 29 -5.13 1.24 0.01
CA TYR A 29 -5.62 0.91 -1.33
C TYR A 29 -4.77 1.59 -2.38
N LEU A 30 -4.53 0.90 -3.49
CA LEU A 30 -3.83 1.41 -4.65
C LEU A 30 -4.65 1.13 -5.92
N ARG A 31 -4.79 2.15 -6.76
CA ARG A 31 -5.25 2.01 -8.13
C ARG A 31 -4.28 2.70 -9.08
N SER A 32 -4.02 2.11 -10.23
CA SER A 32 -3.22 2.74 -11.27
C SER A 32 -3.85 2.63 -12.64
N HIS A 33 -3.41 3.51 -13.54
CA HIS A 33 -3.72 3.49 -14.95
C HIS A 33 -2.42 3.30 -15.76
N GLN A 34 -2.45 3.57 -17.06
CA GLN A 34 -1.25 3.56 -17.90
C GLN A 34 -0.19 4.53 -17.37
N THR A 35 1.06 4.07 -17.34
CA THR A 35 2.23 4.81 -16.86
C THR A 35 3.29 5.02 -17.95
N GLU A 36 3.16 4.37 -19.11
CA GLU A 36 4.15 4.32 -20.19
C GLU A 36 4.57 5.71 -20.68
N LYS A 37 3.59 6.61 -20.84
CA LYS A 37 3.80 7.98 -21.32
C LYS A 37 4.03 8.98 -20.19
N SER A 38 4.01 8.55 -18.93
CA SER A 38 4.26 9.40 -17.78
C SER A 38 5.76 9.45 -17.46
N ASN A 39 6.19 10.45 -16.68
CA ASN A 39 7.56 10.48 -16.16
C ASN A 39 7.85 9.34 -15.16
N LEU A 40 6.80 8.66 -14.66
CA LEU A 40 6.96 7.55 -13.73
C LEU A 40 7.61 6.33 -14.38
N SER A 41 7.50 6.15 -15.70
CA SER A 41 8.13 5.02 -16.42
C SER A 41 9.66 5.01 -16.34
N ARG A 42 10.27 6.11 -15.87
CA ARG A 42 11.71 6.20 -15.58
C ARG A 42 12.09 5.66 -14.21
N ILE A 43 11.12 5.49 -13.32
CA ILE A 43 11.30 5.07 -11.92
C ILE A 43 10.76 3.65 -11.76
N ILE A 44 9.56 3.39 -12.29
CA ILE A 44 8.83 2.14 -12.14
C ILE A 44 8.57 1.47 -13.49
N SER A 45 8.47 0.14 -13.49
CA SER A 45 8.17 -0.63 -14.70
C SER A 45 6.67 -0.54 -15.07
N PRO A 46 6.30 0.00 -16.25
CA PRO A 46 4.90 0.04 -16.66
C PRO A 46 4.23 -1.33 -16.75
N SER A 47 4.97 -2.38 -17.13
CA SER A 47 4.42 -3.74 -17.22
C SER A 47 3.93 -4.28 -15.87
N GLN A 48 4.50 -3.81 -14.76
CA GLN A 48 4.11 -4.20 -13.41
C GLN A 48 3.09 -3.24 -12.80
N TRP A 49 3.13 -1.96 -13.18
CA TRP A 49 2.39 -0.87 -12.53
C TRP A 49 1.13 -0.43 -13.27
N ASN A 50 0.92 -0.86 -14.50
CA ASN A 50 -0.30 -0.51 -15.22
C ASN A 50 -1.51 -1.26 -14.70
N TYR A 51 -2.66 -0.57 -14.64
CA TYR A 51 -3.97 -1.19 -14.39
C TYR A 51 -4.00 -2.07 -13.14
N ARG A 52 -3.39 -1.57 -12.05
CA ARG A 52 -3.39 -2.26 -10.76
C ARG A 52 -4.58 -1.85 -9.93
N GLN A 53 -5.10 -2.79 -9.16
CA GLN A 53 -6.06 -2.54 -8.10
C GLN A 53 -5.71 -3.42 -6.91
N LEU A 54 -5.09 -2.83 -5.88
CA LEU A 54 -4.51 -3.56 -4.78
C LEU A 54 -4.98 -3.01 -3.43
N LEU A 55 -5.02 -3.88 -2.43
CA LEU A 55 -5.35 -3.52 -1.05
C LEU A 55 -4.46 -4.31 -0.09
N SER A 56 -3.64 -3.59 0.67
CA SER A 56 -2.80 -4.16 1.73
C SER A 56 -3.44 -3.85 3.07
N PRO A 57 -3.87 -4.85 3.86
CA PRO A 57 -4.28 -4.63 5.25
C PRO A 57 -3.09 -4.17 6.10
N CYS A 58 -3.35 -3.37 7.14
CA CYS A 58 -2.34 -3.01 8.12
C CYS A 58 -1.80 -4.25 8.86
N PHE A 59 -0.57 -4.16 9.36
CA PHE A 59 -0.01 -5.18 10.23
C PHE A 59 -0.51 -5.01 11.67
N THR A 60 -0.69 -6.11 12.38
CA THR A 60 -1.11 -6.13 13.79
C THR A 60 0.04 -5.65 14.68
N THR A 61 -0.24 -4.68 15.54
CA THR A 61 0.73 -4.10 16.49
C THR A 61 0.07 -3.69 17.79
N GLU A 62 0.88 -3.45 18.82
CA GLU A 62 0.45 -2.77 20.04
C GLU A 62 0.39 -1.26 19.75
N VAL A 63 -0.83 -0.72 19.55
CA VAL A 63 -1.04 0.69 19.22
C VAL A 63 -0.84 1.57 20.46
N LYS A 64 0.15 2.46 20.41
CA LYS A 64 0.46 3.45 21.46
C LYS A 64 0.13 4.88 21.03
N GLY A 65 0.13 5.15 19.73
CA GLY A 65 -0.25 6.43 19.13
C GLY A 65 -0.56 6.26 17.65
N THR A 66 -1.34 7.18 17.07
CA THR A 66 -1.68 7.17 15.62
C THR A 66 -1.20 8.42 14.89
N THR A 67 -0.55 9.32 15.62
CA THR A 67 0.00 10.56 15.07
C THR A 67 1.08 10.21 14.06
N GLY A 68 1.05 10.79 12.86
CA GLY A 68 2.07 10.57 11.83
C GLY A 68 1.99 9.23 11.09
N THR A 69 1.06 8.33 11.44
CA THR A 69 0.94 7.02 10.76
C THR A 69 0.61 7.14 9.27
N GLY A 70 -0.16 8.16 8.89
CA GLY A 70 -0.39 8.49 7.49
C GLY A 70 0.90 8.82 6.75
N ASP A 71 1.69 9.76 7.29
CA ASP A 71 2.98 10.17 6.73
C ASP A 71 3.96 9.00 6.67
N ALA A 72 4.07 8.21 7.74
CA ALA A 72 4.90 7.02 7.78
C ALA A 72 4.49 5.98 6.72
N THR A 73 3.19 5.78 6.51
CA THR A 73 2.69 4.89 5.45
C THR A 73 3.10 5.39 4.08
N ILE A 74 2.92 6.69 3.79
CA ILE A 74 3.29 7.28 2.51
C ILE A 74 4.81 7.31 2.32
N ALA A 75 5.59 7.55 3.36
CA ALA A 75 7.05 7.47 3.31
C ALA A 75 7.52 6.05 2.96
N GLY A 76 6.92 5.02 3.57
CA GLY A 76 7.20 3.62 3.22
C GLY A 76 6.81 3.28 1.78
N PHE A 77 5.67 3.80 1.30
CA PHE A 77 5.27 3.65 -0.10
C PHE A 77 6.29 4.29 -1.05
N LEU A 78 6.65 5.56 -0.81
CA LEU A 78 7.57 6.31 -1.65
C LEU A 78 8.98 5.72 -1.63
N ALA A 79 9.45 5.18 -0.49
CA ALA A 79 10.75 4.53 -0.39
C ALA A 79 10.86 3.35 -1.37
N GLN A 80 9.85 2.48 -1.41
CA GLN A 80 9.86 1.34 -2.34
C GLN A 80 9.55 1.76 -3.79
N PHE A 81 8.67 2.74 -3.98
CA PHE A 81 8.32 3.28 -5.28
C PHE A 81 9.54 3.88 -5.98
N LEU A 82 10.32 4.70 -5.28
CA LEU A 82 11.51 5.37 -5.81
C LEU A 82 12.68 4.41 -6.04
N ASP A 83 12.69 3.25 -5.37
CA ASP A 83 13.60 2.13 -5.63
C ASP A 83 13.19 1.29 -6.86
N GLY A 84 12.13 1.68 -7.57
CA GLY A 84 11.61 0.95 -8.72
C GLY A 84 10.94 -0.38 -8.35
N GLY A 85 10.50 -0.52 -7.11
CA GLY A 85 9.87 -1.73 -6.61
C GLY A 85 8.53 -2.05 -7.27
N GLU A 86 8.13 -3.30 -7.15
CA GLU A 86 6.80 -3.79 -7.53
C GLU A 86 5.68 -3.08 -6.73
N PRO A 87 4.49 -2.89 -7.30
CA PRO A 87 3.40 -2.22 -6.60
C PRO A 87 2.95 -3.00 -5.36
N GLU A 88 2.98 -4.33 -5.40
CA GLU A 88 2.69 -5.20 -4.25
C GLU A 88 3.68 -4.93 -3.11
N LYS A 89 4.99 -4.96 -3.39
CA LYS A 89 6.03 -4.65 -2.39
C LYS A 89 5.86 -3.24 -1.82
N SER A 90 5.50 -2.28 -2.67
CA SER A 90 5.31 -0.89 -2.28
C SER A 90 4.18 -0.72 -1.27
N ILE A 91 3.01 -1.31 -1.50
CA ILE A 91 1.89 -1.20 -0.55
C ILE A 91 2.11 -2.03 0.72
N VAL A 92 2.85 -3.15 0.62
CA VAL A 92 3.22 -3.95 1.79
C VAL A 92 4.17 -3.16 2.69
N LEU A 93 5.25 -2.61 2.14
CA LEU A 93 6.20 -1.80 2.91
C LEU A 93 5.51 -0.57 3.51
N ALA A 94 4.66 0.11 2.74
CA ALA A 94 3.88 1.24 3.24
C ALA A 94 3.11 0.88 4.52
N THR A 95 2.32 -0.20 4.49
CA THR A 95 1.56 -0.64 5.66
C THR A 95 2.42 -1.12 6.82
N ALA A 96 3.61 -1.67 6.55
CA ALA A 96 4.55 -2.12 7.59
C ALA A 96 5.22 -0.94 8.29
N VAL A 97 5.64 0.09 7.55
CA VAL A 97 6.21 1.32 8.12
C VAL A 97 5.15 2.08 8.93
N GLY A 98 3.91 2.14 8.43
CA GLY A 98 2.78 2.67 9.21
C GLY A 98 2.55 1.89 10.51
N ALA A 99 2.65 0.56 10.47
CA ALA A 99 2.52 -0.28 11.65
C ALA A 99 3.65 -0.08 12.67
N CYS A 100 4.89 0.12 12.23
CA CYS A 100 6.00 0.50 13.12
C CYS A 100 5.75 1.85 13.80
N CYS A 101 5.24 2.85 13.07
CA CYS A 101 4.96 4.18 13.60
C CYS A 101 4.00 4.14 14.80
N VAL A 102 2.93 3.33 14.75
CA VAL A 102 1.95 3.28 15.83
C VAL A 102 2.45 2.62 17.12
N GLU A 103 3.60 1.94 17.09
CA GLU A 103 4.23 1.31 18.27
C GLU A 103 4.89 2.32 19.22
N ALA A 104 4.91 3.61 18.86
CA ALA A 104 5.38 4.72 19.67
C ALA A 104 4.28 5.78 19.90
N ILE A 105 4.46 6.61 20.92
CA ILE A 105 3.53 7.70 21.26
C ILE A 105 3.71 8.89 20.29
N ASP A 106 4.94 9.12 19.86
CA ASP A 106 5.30 10.20 18.94
C ASP A 106 5.19 9.76 17.47
N ALA A 107 5.33 10.73 16.55
CA ALA A 107 5.09 10.49 15.13
C ALA A 107 6.16 9.64 14.44
N THR A 108 7.38 9.56 14.98
CA THR A 108 8.53 9.00 14.27
C THR A 108 9.38 8.04 15.11
N GLY A 109 9.28 8.05 16.44
CA GLY A 109 10.12 7.23 17.32
C GLY A 109 9.87 5.72 17.18
N GLY A 110 8.75 5.32 16.59
CA GLY A 110 8.44 3.93 16.25
C GLY A 110 9.01 3.46 14.91
N ILE A 111 9.48 4.38 14.04
CA ILE A 111 10.00 4.02 12.71
C ILE A 111 11.34 3.30 12.86
N ARG A 112 11.43 2.09 12.30
CA ARG A 112 12.61 1.24 12.38
C ARG A 112 13.46 1.33 11.11
N PRO A 113 14.75 0.97 11.17
CA PRO A 113 15.56 0.78 9.96
C PRO A 113 14.89 -0.17 8.97
N LEU A 114 14.96 0.15 7.68
CA LEU A 114 14.29 -0.60 6.62
C LEU A 114 14.59 -2.13 6.63
N PRO A 115 15.83 -2.59 6.85
CA PRO A 115 16.11 -4.03 6.96
C PRO A 115 15.35 -4.74 8.09
N GLU A 116 15.11 -4.06 9.20
CA GLU A 116 14.32 -4.62 10.31
C GLU A 116 12.83 -4.73 9.94
N VAL A 117 12.29 -3.71 9.26
CA VAL A 117 10.90 -3.73 8.77
C VAL A 117 10.70 -4.90 7.80
N ILE A 118 11.63 -5.07 6.85
CA ILE A 118 11.62 -6.18 5.89
C ILE A 118 11.73 -7.52 6.61
N SER A 119 12.61 -7.64 7.61
CA SER A 119 12.75 -8.85 8.42
C SER A 119 11.45 -9.23 9.11
N ARG A 120 10.73 -8.28 9.70
CA ARG A 120 9.42 -8.51 10.32
C ARG A 120 8.40 -9.02 9.29
N ILE A 121 8.29 -8.37 8.13
CA ILE A 121 7.39 -8.79 7.04
C ILE A 121 7.66 -10.26 6.66
N ASN A 122 8.93 -10.60 6.42
CA ASN A 122 9.35 -11.94 5.98
C ASN A 122 9.20 -13.00 7.09
N SER A 123 9.22 -12.60 8.35
CA SER A 123 9.02 -13.49 9.51
C SER A 123 7.54 -13.81 9.79
N GLY A 124 6.63 -13.43 8.88
CA GLY A 124 5.22 -13.79 8.98
C GLY A 124 4.39 -12.87 9.86
N TRP A 125 4.77 -11.59 9.97
CA TRP A 125 4.03 -10.57 10.73
C TRP A 125 2.53 -10.58 10.38
N GLU A 126 1.70 -10.77 11.41
CA GLU A 126 0.26 -10.86 11.30
C GLU A 126 -0.36 -9.57 10.76
N ARG A 127 -1.47 -9.71 10.02
CA ARG A 127 -2.22 -8.60 9.43
C ARG A 127 -3.60 -8.49 10.06
N LEU A 128 -4.09 -7.26 10.17
CA LEU A 128 -5.45 -6.97 10.60
C LEU A 128 -6.46 -7.52 9.60
N SER A 129 -7.62 -7.90 10.12
CA SER A 129 -8.77 -8.26 9.30
C SER A 129 -9.39 -7.02 8.66
N LEU A 130 -9.86 -7.14 7.42
CA LEU A 130 -10.57 -6.08 6.73
C LEU A 130 -12.07 -6.13 7.09
N SER A 131 -12.63 -4.98 7.39
CA SER A 131 -14.09 -4.76 7.47
C SER A 131 -14.67 -4.26 6.14
N ILE A 132 -13.81 -4.00 5.15
CA ILE A 132 -14.20 -3.60 3.81
C ILE A 132 -14.69 -4.85 3.05
N PRO A 133 -15.83 -4.78 2.31
CA PRO A 133 -16.28 -5.89 1.49
C PRO A 133 -15.25 -6.27 0.42
N ILE A 134 -14.83 -7.53 0.42
CA ILE A 134 -13.76 -8.10 -0.41
C ILE A 134 -14.20 -9.38 -1.14
N ASP A 135 -15.51 -9.63 -1.25
CA ASP A 135 -16.07 -10.90 -1.76
C ASP A 135 -15.61 -11.24 -3.19
N ILE A 136 -15.36 -10.22 -4.00
CA ILE A 136 -14.89 -10.35 -5.39
C ILE A 136 -13.39 -10.09 -5.55
N TRP A 137 -12.68 -9.85 -4.44
CA TRP A 137 -11.24 -9.65 -4.44
C TRP A 137 -10.54 -10.99 -4.27
N LYS A 138 -9.41 -11.16 -4.95
CA LYS A 138 -8.59 -12.37 -4.88
C LYS A 138 -7.45 -12.14 -3.90
N TYR A 139 -7.28 -13.05 -2.96
CA TYR A 139 -6.15 -12.99 -2.05
C TYR A 139 -4.85 -13.45 -2.74
N ASP A 140 -3.82 -12.63 -2.66
CA ASP A 140 -2.46 -12.95 -3.09
C ASP A 140 -1.68 -13.51 -1.90
N TYR A 141 -1.39 -14.81 -1.94
CA TYR A 141 -0.68 -15.51 -0.86
C TYR A 141 0.81 -15.15 -0.76
N GLN A 142 1.43 -14.72 -1.86
CA GLN A 142 2.84 -14.36 -1.90
C GLN A 142 3.07 -13.05 -1.14
N TYR A 143 2.25 -12.05 -1.43
CA TYR A 143 2.38 -10.71 -0.83
C TYR A 143 1.47 -10.51 0.39
N LYS A 144 0.53 -11.43 0.63
CA LYS A 144 -0.50 -11.37 1.69
C LYS A 144 -1.38 -10.12 1.57
N ILE A 145 -1.76 -9.78 0.35
CA ILE A 145 -2.61 -8.61 0.00
C ILE A 145 -3.83 -9.09 -0.79
N TRP A 146 -4.70 -8.16 -1.16
CA TRP A 146 -5.85 -8.43 -2.02
C TRP A 146 -5.68 -7.75 -3.38
N LYS A 147 -5.92 -8.50 -4.46
CA LYS A 147 -6.05 -8.01 -5.83
C LYS A 147 -7.53 -7.81 -6.15
N GLY A 148 -7.89 -6.62 -6.58
CA GLY A 148 -9.27 -6.24 -6.89
C GLY A 148 -9.74 -6.77 -8.25
N PRO A 149 -11.05 -6.71 -8.52
CA PRO A 149 -11.63 -7.18 -9.79
C PRO A 149 -11.10 -6.44 -11.03
N GLU A 150 -10.56 -5.23 -10.87
CA GLU A 150 -10.00 -4.41 -11.94
C GLU A 150 -8.47 -4.53 -12.05
N ASP A 151 -7.82 -5.41 -11.26
CA ASP A 151 -6.40 -5.70 -11.38
C ASP A 151 -6.15 -6.52 -12.66
N GLN A 152 -5.34 -5.99 -13.58
CA GLN A 152 -5.13 -6.60 -14.91
C GLN A 152 -3.79 -7.34 -15.04
N VAL A 153 -3.03 -7.45 -13.95
CA VAL A 153 -1.73 -8.14 -13.94
C VAL A 153 -1.88 -9.48 -13.21
N GLY A 154 -1.74 -10.56 -13.98
CA GLY A 154 -1.82 -11.95 -13.51
C GLY A 154 -0.84 -12.23 -12.38
#